data_AF-A0A317KT77-F1
#
_entry.id   AF-A0A317KT77-F1
#
_cell.length_a   1.000
_cell.length_b   1.000
_cell.length_c   1.000
_cell.angle_alpha   90.00
_cell.angle_beta   90.00
_cell.angle_gamma   90.00
#
_symmetry.space_group_name_H-M   'P 1'
#
loop_
_entity.id
_entity.type
_entity.pdbx_description
1 polymer ?
#
loop_
_entity_poly.entity_id
_entity_poly.type
_entity_poly.pdbx_seq_one_letter_code
_entity_poly.pdbx_strand_id
1 'polypeptide(L)' 'MKEFISGLSLLFLIQGIGGLINHLTNGGKSWFLVNYIDALQGFEIVMDIVFIVLGGIIGLASWKIGGSTKSEN' A
#
# COMPACT_ATOMS: atom_id res chain seq x y z
N MET A 1 10.30 -15.54 2.90
CA MET A 1 8.94 -15.11 3.33
C MET A 1 8.91 -13.68 3.85
N LYS A 2 9.79 -13.28 4.78
CA LYS A 2 9.87 -11.89 5.28
C LYS A 2 10.04 -10.83 4.18
N GLU A 3 10.92 -11.09 3.21
CA GLU A 3 11.18 -10.19 2.08
C GLU A 3 9.95 -10.05 1.17
N PHE A 4 9.19 -11.12 0.98
CA PHE A 4 7.95 -11.10 0.20
C PHE A 4 6.88 -10.26 0.89
N ILE A 5 6.72 -10.40 2.21
CA ILE A 5 5.80 -9.59 3.03
C ILE A 5 6.22 -8.11 3.02
N SER A 6 7.52 -7.84 3.10
CA SER A 6 8.06 -6.49 3.00
C SER A 6 7.81 -5.88 1.62
N GLY A 7 8.04 -6.64 0.55
CA GLY A 7 7.75 -6.20 -0.82
C GLY A 7 6.26 -5.96 -1.04
N LEU A 8 5.40 -6.82 -0.48
CA LEU A 8 3.95 -6.65 -0.56
C LEU A 8 3.46 -5.42 0.21
N SER A 9 3.99 -5.16 1.41
CA SER A 9 3.73 -3.92 2.17
C SER A 9 4.14 -2.68 1.38
N LEU A 10 5.32 -2.71 0.77
CA LEU A 10 5.80 -1.61 -0.07
C LEU A 10 4.90 -1.40 -1.28
N LEU A 11 4.46 -2.48 -1.94
CA LEU A 11 3.53 -2.42 -3.07
C LEU A 11 2.20 -1.79 -2.67
N PHE A 12 1.64 -2.16 -1.51
CA PHE A 12 0.42 -1.54 -0.99
C PHE A 12 0.60 -0.04 -0.71
N LEU A 13 1.73 0.36 -0.13
CA LEU A 13 2.03 1.77 0.11
C LEU A 13 2.20 2.56 -1.20
N ILE A 14 2.95 2.03 -2.17
CA ILE A 14 3.13 2.68 -3.48
C ILE A 14 1.80 2.77 -4.22
N GLN A 15 0.97 1.72 -4.15
CA GLN A 15 -0.36 1.70 -4.76
C GLN A 15 -1.26 2.77 -4.16
N GLY A 16 -1.35 2.82 -2.82
CA GLY A 16 -2.23 3.79 -2.16
C GLY A 16 -1.72 5.23 -2.25
N ILE A 17 -0.44 5.50 -1.98
CA ILE A 17 0.10 6.87 -2.07
C ILE A 17 0.10 7.36 -3.51
N GLY A 18 0.54 6.51 -4.44
CA GLY A 18 0.58 6.86 -5.85
C GLY A 18 -0.81 7.04 -6.47
N GLY A 19 -1.77 6.16 -6.12
CA GLY A 19 -3.16 6.28 -6.52
C GLY A 19 -3.77 7.59 -6.03
N LEU A 20 -3.54 7.92 -4.75
CA LEU A 20 -4.04 9.15 -4.15
C LEU A 20 -3.48 10.38 -4.86
N ILE A 21 -2.18 10.43 -5.13
CA ILE A 21 -1.56 11.53 -5.90
C ILE A 21 -2.14 11.59 -7.32
N ASN A 22 -2.38 10.44 -7.96
CA ASN A 22 -2.95 10.39 -9.29
C ASN A 22 -4.36 10.98 -9.33
N HIS A 23 -5.26 10.63 -8.42
CA HIS A 23 -6.60 11.23 -8.41
C HIS A 23 -6.60 12.69 -7.99
N LEU A 24 -5.74 13.08 -7.03
CA LEU A 24 -5.62 14.48 -6.63
C LEU A 24 -5.07 15.38 -7.75
N THR A 25 -4.27 14.83 -8.66
CA THR A 25 -3.72 15.55 -9.82
C THR A 25 -4.61 15.45 -11.07
N ASN A 26 -5.86 14.98 -10.93
CA ASN A 26 -6.77 14.71 -12.06
C ASN A 26 -6.16 13.74 -13.10
N GLY A 27 -5.23 12.90 -12.67
CA GLY A 27 -4.57 11.89 -13.48
C GLY A 27 -5.54 10.81 -13.93
N GLY A 28 -5.44 10.42 -15.21
CA GLY A 28 -6.29 9.39 -15.82
C GLY A 28 -5.97 7.97 -15.35
N LYS A 29 -6.29 6.98 -16.19
CA LYS A 29 -6.02 5.55 -15.94
C LYS A 29 -4.51 5.28 -15.86
N SER A 30 -3.96 5.39 -14.66
CA SER A 30 -2.59 5.03 -14.30
C SER A 30 -2.50 3.57 -13.83
N TRP A 31 -1.28 3.03 -13.68
CA TRP A 31 -0.98 1.64 -13.26
C TRP A 31 -1.57 1.22 -11.89
N PHE A 32 -2.23 2.13 -11.17
CA PHE A 32 -2.91 1.82 -9.91
C PHE A 32 -4.12 0.94 -10.15
N LEU A 33 -4.22 -0.14 -9.36
CA LEU A 33 -5.25 -1.16 -9.53
C LEU A 33 -6.66 -0.58 -9.45
N VAL A 34 -6.85 0.43 -8.61
CA VAL A 34 -8.11 1.14 -8.39
C VAL A 34 -8.67 1.82 -9.65
N ASN A 35 -7.82 2.17 -10.62
CA ASN A 35 -8.25 2.78 -11.90
C ASN A 35 -8.85 1.79 -12.90
N TYR A 36 -8.66 0.49 -12.68
CA TYR A 36 -9.08 -0.55 -13.61
C TYR A 36 -10.32 -1.32 -13.12
N ILE A 37 -10.77 -1.06 -11.89
CA ILE A 37 -11.92 -1.73 -11.30
C ILE A 37 -13.11 -0.77 -11.34
N ASP A 38 -14.04 -1.01 -12.27
CA ASP A 38 -15.24 -0.17 -12.44
C ASP A 38 -16.11 -0.11 -11.18
N ALA A 39 -16.09 -1.15 -10.34
CA ALA A 39 -16.81 -1.18 -9.06
C ALA A 39 -16.26 -0.18 -8.01
N LEU A 40 -15.04 0.33 -8.21
CA LEU A 40 -14.40 1.30 -7.32
C LEU A 40 -14.46 2.73 -7.85
N GLN A 41 -15.12 2.94 -8.98
CA GLN A 41 -15.26 4.24 -9.63
C GLN A 41 -16.05 5.20 -8.72
N GLY A 42 -15.43 6.32 -8.32
CA GLY A 42 -15.98 7.26 -7.33
C GLY A 42 -15.62 6.95 -5.86
N PHE A 43 -15.02 5.78 -5.59
CA PHE A 43 -14.44 5.41 -4.29
C PHE A 43 -12.92 5.33 -4.34
N GLU A 44 -12.28 5.80 -5.41
CA GLU A 44 -10.87 5.49 -5.63
C GLU A 44 -9.96 6.02 -4.51
N ILE A 45 -10.19 7.27 -4.07
CA ILE A 45 -9.49 7.89 -2.94
C ILE A 45 -9.66 7.09 -1.65
N VAL A 46 -10.84 6.52 -1.40
CA VAL A 46 -11.09 5.71 -0.20
C VAL A 46 -10.27 4.43 -0.25
N MET A 47 -10.20 3.78 -1.42
CA MET A 47 -9.40 2.58 -1.62
C MET A 47 -7.90 2.84 -1.51
N ASP A 48 -7.44 4.00 -1.99
CA ASP A 48 -6.06 4.42 -1.83
C ASP A 48 -5.68 4.59 -0.36
N ILE A 49 -6.55 5.22 0.44
CA ILE A 49 -6.37 5.33 1.89
C ILE A 49 -6.34 3.94 2.54
N VAL A 50 -7.23 3.02 2.13
CA VAL A 50 -7.24 1.64 2.62
C VAL A 50 -5.92 0.93 2.31
N PHE A 51 -5.39 1.08 1.10
CA PHE A 51 -4.10 0.51 0.73
C PHE A 51 -2.94 1.12 1.53
N ILE A 52 -2.95 2.42 1.81
CA ILE A 52 -1.96 3.07 2.69
C ILE A 52 -2.00 2.46 4.09
N VAL A 53 -3.20 2.36 4.68
CA VAL A 53 -3.38 1.82 6.04
C VAL A 53 -2.94 0.36 6.11
N LEU A 54 -3.38 -0.47 5.17
CA LEU A 54 -2.98 -1.89 5.12
C LEU A 54 -1.48 -2.05 4.90
N GLY A 55 -0.90 -1.33 3.94
CA GLY A 55 0.54 -1.34 3.66
C GLY A 55 1.35 -0.92 4.89
N GLY A 56 0.91 0.12 5.60
CA GLY A 56 1.52 0.60 6.84
C GLY A 56 1.44 -0.43 7.98
N ILE A 57 0.28 -1.03 8.22
CA ILE A 57 0.11 -2.05 9.27
C ILE A 57 1.00 -3.27 8.98
N ILE A 58 1.02 -3.77 7.74
CA ILE A 58 1.85 -4.91 7.36
C ILE A 58 3.34 -4.57 7.49
N GLY A 59 3.73 -3.35 7.09
CA GLY A 59 5.11 -2.86 7.22
C GLY A 59 5.57 -2.79 8.67
N LEU A 60 4.75 -2.20 9.54
CA LEU A 60 5.02 -2.12 10.98
C LEU A 60 5.07 -3.50 11.64
N ALA A 61 4.14 -4.39 11.30
CA ALA A 61 4.14 -5.77 11.79
C ALA A 61 5.40 -6.51 11.34
N SER A 62 5.80 -6.38 10.07
CA SER A 62 7.03 -6.97 9.53
C SER A 62 8.27 -6.43 10.26
N TRP A 63 8.32 -5.13 10.52
CA TRP A 63 9.43 -4.50 11.25
C TRP A 63 9.53 -5.00 12.70
N LYS A 64 8.39 -5.14 13.40
CA LYS A 64 8.35 -5.68 14.77
C LYS A 64 8.83 -7.14 14.83
N ILE A 65 8.46 -7.96 13.85
CA ILE A 65 8.93 -9.35 13.71
C ILE A 65 10.42 -9.38 13.30
N GLY A 66 10.93 -8.35 12.64
CA GLY A 66 12.35 -8.12 12.34
C GLY A 66 13.20 -7.77 13.57
N GLY A 67 12.70 -6.84 14.40
CA GLY A 67 13.42 -6.32 15.56
C GLY A 67 13.59 -7.32 16.70
N SER A 68 12.63 -8.24 16.88
CA SER A 68 12.69 -9.24 17.97
C SER A 68 13.82 -10.25 17.81
N THR A 69 14.40 -10.42 16.62
CA THR A 69 15.55 -11.32 16.38
C THR A 69 16.89 -10.62 16.64
N LYS A 70 16.92 -9.29 16.80
CA LYS A 70 18.17 -8.51 16.93
C LYS A 70 18.53 -8.17 18.38
N SER A 71 17.70 -8.56 19.36
CA SER A 71 17.90 -8.29 20.79
C SER A 71 18.48 -9.48 21.56
N GLU A 72 18.97 -10.51 20.87
CA GLU A 72 19.75 -11.63 21.40
C GLU A 72 21.01 -11.84 20.54
N ASN A 73 21.96 -10.90 20.59
CA ASN A 73 23.38 -11.14 20.33
C ASN A 73 24.21 -10.05 21.01
#